data_AF-A0A2E3Z4G0-F1
#
_entry.id   AF-A0A2E3Z4G0-F1
#
_cell.length_a   1.000
_cell.length_b   1.000
_cell.length_c   1.000
_cell.angle_alpha   90.00
_cell.angle_beta   90.00
_cell.angle_gamma   90.00
#
_symmetry.space_group_name_H-M   'P 1'
#
loop_
_entity.id
_entity.type
_entity.pdbx_description
1 polymer ?
#
loop_
_entity_poly.entity_id
_entity_poly.type
_entity_poly.pdbx_seq_one_letter_code
_entity_poly.pdbx_strand_id
1 'polypeptide(L)'
;MRKSHQLKPELVVRIADCDRTVNTYVLRQLQKDHEQIPAQPGIYLFSDDSGYLYIGEAADLRKRLKDHLYQSDRPTLAKYLIERAKQGGLVRIEIHAFDSDSPAKQVSMRRAYESELIRSRKPRFNIRP
;
A
#
# COMPACT_ATOMS: atom_id res chain seq x y z
N MET A 1 -2.78 19.77 22.39
CA MET A 1 -2.90 20.37 21.04
C MET A 1 -2.60 19.32 19.98
N ARG A 2 -3.61 18.81 19.26
CA ARG A 2 -3.40 17.91 18.11
C ARG A 2 -3.25 18.77 16.86
N LYS A 3 -2.04 18.87 16.31
CA LYS A 3 -1.79 19.59 15.05
C LYS A 3 -2.45 18.79 13.93
N SER A 4 -3.61 19.26 13.48
CA SER A 4 -4.29 18.73 12.31
C SER A 4 -3.45 19.10 11.09
N HIS A 5 -2.61 18.16 10.63
CA HIS A 5 -1.92 18.28 9.35
C HIS A 5 -2.98 18.08 8.26
N GLN A 6 -3.72 19.15 7.94
CA GLN A 6 -4.38 19.22 6.65
C GLN A 6 -3.28 19.17 5.60
N LEU A 7 -3.21 18.06 4.88
CA LEU A 7 -2.37 17.93 3.71
C LEU A 7 -2.77 19.04 2.74
N LYS A 8 -1.80 19.88 2.36
CA LYS A 8 -2.07 20.99 1.45
C LYS A 8 -2.56 20.40 0.12
N PRO A 9 -3.71 20.82 -0.42
CA PRO A 9 -4.30 20.24 -1.64
C PRO A 9 -3.31 20.19 -2.82
N GLU A 10 -2.43 21.17 -2.90
CA GLU A 10 -1.33 21.30 -3.86
C GLU A 10 -0.28 20.19 -3.82
N LEU A 11 -0.08 19.53 -2.68
CA LEU A 11 0.81 18.36 -2.57
C LEU A 11 0.19 17.12 -3.21
N VAL A 12 -1.12 16.93 -3.05
CA VAL A 12 -1.87 15.80 -3.59
C VAL A 12 -1.88 15.82 -5.12
N VAL A 13 -2.11 17.02 -5.69
CA VAL A 13 -2.09 17.23 -7.14
C VAL A 13 -0.71 16.93 -7.72
N ARG A 14 0.38 17.37 -7.06
CA ARG A 14 1.76 17.08 -7.50
C ARG A 14 2.13 15.59 -7.46
N ILE A 15 1.46 14.79 -6.63
CA ILE A 15 1.74 13.34 -6.55
C ILE A 15 0.99 12.56 -7.64
N ALA A 16 -0.14 13.09 -8.13
CA ALA A 16 -0.84 12.51 -9.26
C ALA A 16 0.02 12.54 -10.54
N ASP A 17 0.88 13.56 -10.66
CA ASP A 17 1.78 13.79 -11.80
C ASP A 17 3.18 13.18 -11.64
N CYS A 18 3.45 12.50 -10.52
CA CYS A 18 4.72 11.79 -10.36
C CYS A 18 4.68 10.53 -11.25
N ASP A 19 5.67 10.38 -12.13
CA ASP A 19 5.90 9.14 -12.88
C ASP A 19 5.90 7.97 -11.90
N ARG A 20 4.86 7.15 -11.99
CA ARG A 20 4.64 5.99 -11.13
C ARG A 20 4.32 4.79 -11.99
N THR A 21 4.93 3.68 -11.63
CA THR A 21 4.58 2.39 -12.23
C THR A 21 3.54 1.72 -11.35
N VAL A 22 2.37 1.42 -11.93
CA VAL A 22 1.27 0.75 -11.23
C VAL A 22 1.17 -0.69 -11.71
N ASN A 23 1.50 -1.62 -10.82
CA ASN A 23 1.41 -3.05 -11.10
C ASN A 23 0.42 -3.70 -10.14
N THR A 24 -0.37 -4.66 -10.63
CA THR A 24 -1.30 -5.44 -9.79
C THR A 24 -0.96 -6.91 -9.87
N TYR A 25 -0.88 -7.55 -8.71
CA TYR A 25 -0.53 -8.96 -8.57
C TYR A 25 -1.57 -9.68 -7.74
N VAL A 26 -1.61 -11.01 -7.88
CA VAL A 26 -2.35 -11.87 -6.96
C VAL A 26 -1.46 -12.21 -5.77
N LEU A 27 -2.00 -12.19 -4.55
CA LEU A 27 -1.24 -12.46 -3.33
C LEU A 27 -0.47 -13.80 -3.39
N ARG A 28 -1.11 -14.86 -3.90
CA ARG A 28 -0.49 -16.18 -4.06
C ARG A 28 0.69 -16.19 -5.04
N GLN A 29 0.68 -15.31 -6.04
CA GLN A 29 1.79 -15.16 -6.99
C GLN A 29 2.99 -14.54 -6.29
N LEU A 30 2.79 -13.44 -5.55
CA LEU A 30 3.87 -12.76 -4.82
C LEU A 30 4.42 -13.56 -3.65
N GLN A 31 3.62 -14.44 -3.04
CA GLN A 31 4.11 -15.39 -2.02
C GLN A 31 5.10 -16.41 -2.59
N LYS A 32 4.98 -16.76 -3.87
CA LYS A 32 5.88 -17.70 -4.56
C LYS A 32 7.10 -17.00 -5.14
N ASP A 33 6.90 -15.79 -5.66
CA ASP A 33 7.95 -15.02 -6.31
C ASP A 33 7.87 -13.54 -5.89
N HIS A 34 8.58 -13.25 -4.81
CA HIS A 34 8.67 -11.90 -4.25
C HIS A 34 9.66 -11.00 -5.01
N GLU A 35 10.46 -11.53 -5.93
CA GLU A 35 11.43 -10.75 -6.70
C GLU A 35 10.74 -9.88 -7.75
N GLN A 36 9.51 -10.22 -8.12
CA GLN A 36 8.63 -9.39 -8.96
C GLN A 36 8.26 -8.06 -8.29
N ILE A 37 8.44 -7.94 -6.97
CA ILE A 37 8.18 -6.70 -6.24
C ILE A 37 9.40 -5.79 -6.37
N PRO A 38 9.25 -4.55 -6.87
CA PRO A 38 10.37 -3.62 -6.98
C PRO A 38 10.90 -3.24 -5.59
N ALA A 39 12.22 -3.21 -5.42
CA ALA A 39 12.88 -2.70 -4.23
C ALA A 39 12.96 -1.15 -4.29
N GLN A 40 11.81 -0.52 -4.38
CA GLN A 40 11.65 0.93 -4.56
C GLN A 40 10.71 1.51 -3.50
N PRO A 41 10.80 2.83 -3.23
CA PRO A 41 9.81 3.52 -2.43
C PRO A 41 8.45 3.52 -3.14
N GLY A 42 7.35 3.44 -2.38
CA GLY A 42 6.04 3.38 -2.99
C GLY A 42 4.87 3.21 -2.03
N ILE A 43 3.70 2.99 -2.61
CA ILE A 43 2.47 2.60 -1.89
C ILE A 43 2.07 1.19 -2.31
N TYR A 44 1.58 0.40 -1.36
CA TYR A 44 0.96 -0.90 -1.63
C TYR A 44 -0.48 -0.91 -1.11
N LEU A 45 -1.35 -1.63 -1.82
CA LEU A 45 -2.75 -1.75 -1.50
C LEU A 45 -3.21 -3.20 -1.61
N PHE A 46 -3.79 -3.71 -0.53
CA PHE A 46 -4.49 -4.98 -0.52
C PHE A 46 -5.96 -4.75 -0.84
N SER A 47 -6.53 -5.58 -1.72
CA SER A 47 -7.96 -5.58 -2.03
C SER A 47 -8.47 -6.98 -2.33
N ASP A 48 -9.76 -7.19 -2.15
CA ASP A 48 -10.49 -8.35 -2.65
C ASP A 48 -11.83 -7.89 -3.26
N ASP A 49 -12.74 -8.83 -3.49
CA ASP A 49 -14.11 -8.56 -3.95
C ASP A 49 -14.96 -7.73 -2.98
N SER A 50 -14.59 -7.65 -1.69
CA SER A 50 -15.26 -6.78 -0.72
C SER A 50 -14.77 -5.33 -0.78
N GLY A 51 -13.67 -5.07 -1.51
CA GLY A 51 -13.08 -3.75 -1.69
C GLY A 51 -11.65 -3.67 -1.16
N TYR A 52 -11.23 -2.47 -0.76
CA TYR A 52 -9.87 -2.24 -0.26
C TYR A 52 -9.74 -2.68 1.20
N LEU A 53 -8.71 -3.48 1.47
CA LEU A 53 -8.45 -4.06 2.77
C LEU A 53 -7.47 -3.21 3.55
N TYR A 54 -6.34 -2.86 2.94
CA TYR A 54 -5.27 -2.12 3.61
C TYR A 54 -4.43 -1.36 2.60
N ILE A 55 -3.99 -0.16 2.96
CA ILE A 55 -3.12 0.71 2.17
C ILE A 55 -1.95 1.11 3.03
N GLY A 56 -0.73 1.06 2.51
CA GLY A 56 0.46 1.45 3.27
C GLY A 56 1.55 2.06 2.41
N GLU A 57 2.34 2.95 2.99
CA GLU A 57 3.60 3.42 2.40
C GLU A 57 4.79 2.53 2.78
N ALA A 58 5.79 2.49 1.90
CA ALA A 58 7.06 1.83 2.16
C ALA A 58 8.24 2.62 1.55
N ALA A 59 9.36 2.63 2.25
CA ALA A 59 10.65 3.05 1.67
C ALA A 59 11.25 1.97 0.75
N ASP A 60 10.87 0.72 1.00
CA ASP A 60 11.20 -0.45 0.19
C ASP A 60 9.96 -1.35 0.14
N LEU A 61 9.28 -1.34 -1.00
CA LEU A 61 8.06 -2.11 -1.23
C LEU A 61 8.30 -3.62 -1.08
N ARG A 62 9.43 -4.15 -1.57
CA ARG A 62 9.77 -5.57 -1.49
C ARG A 62 9.92 -6.00 -0.05
N LYS A 63 10.72 -5.27 0.73
CA LYS A 63 10.90 -5.57 2.16
C LYS A 63 9.57 -5.50 2.91
N ARG A 64 8.79 -4.43 2.70
CA ARG A 64 7.55 -4.22 3.45
C ARG A 64 6.46 -5.24 3.10
N LEU A 65 6.35 -5.63 1.83
CA LEU A 65 5.43 -6.69 1.42
C LEU A 65 5.89 -8.07 1.90
N LYS A 66 7.20 -8.37 1.92
CA LYS A 66 7.72 -9.58 2.56
C LYS A 66 7.30 -9.65 4.03
N ASP A 67 7.43 -8.57 4.77
CA ASP A 67 6.96 -8.51 6.17
C ASP A 67 5.46 -8.86 6.24
N HIS A 68 4.60 -8.24 5.43
CA HIS A 68 3.16 -8.58 5.43
C HIS A 68 2.85 -10.03 5.06
N LEU A 69 3.63 -10.63 4.15
CA LEU A 69 3.40 -11.99 3.66
C LEU A 69 3.91 -13.08 4.61
N TYR A 70 4.98 -12.81 5.37
CA TYR A 70 5.65 -13.82 6.22
C TYR A 70 5.61 -13.50 7.72
N GLN A 71 5.66 -12.23 8.10
CA GLN A 71 5.74 -11.76 9.50
C GLN A 71 4.93 -10.47 9.66
N SER A 72 3.61 -10.60 9.55
CA SER A 72 2.74 -9.41 9.56
C SER A 72 2.76 -8.73 10.91
N ASP A 73 3.20 -7.48 10.93
CA ASP A 73 3.07 -6.56 12.06
C ASP A 73 1.61 -6.09 12.28
N ARG A 74 0.68 -6.56 11.45
CA ARG A 74 -0.75 -6.29 11.52
C ARG A 74 -1.56 -7.59 11.70
N PRO A 75 -1.73 -8.07 12.94
CA PRO A 75 -2.39 -9.34 13.23
C PRO A 75 -3.79 -9.48 12.64
N THR A 76 -4.57 -8.39 12.60
CA THR A 76 -5.93 -8.38 12.04
C THR A 76 -5.95 -8.58 10.53
N LEU A 77 -5.07 -7.89 9.80
CA LEU A 77 -4.91 -8.06 8.36
C LEU A 77 -4.40 -9.47 8.04
N ALA A 78 -3.34 -9.92 8.72
CA ALA A 78 -2.79 -11.25 8.52
C ALA A 78 -3.84 -12.35 8.71
N LYS A 79 -4.61 -12.28 9.80
CA LYS A 79 -5.70 -13.22 10.07
C LYS A 79 -6.73 -13.20 8.94
N TYR A 80 -7.13 -12.02 8.48
CA TYR A 80 -8.09 -11.91 7.36
C TYR A 80 -7.54 -12.54 6.07
N LEU A 81 -6.30 -12.25 5.70
CA LEU A 81 -5.67 -12.79 4.48
C LEU A 81 -5.59 -14.33 4.52
N ILE A 82 -5.24 -14.90 5.68
CA ILE A 82 -5.19 -16.37 5.88
C ILE A 82 -6.58 -16.98 5.72
N GLU A 83 -7.59 -16.45 6.41
CA GLU A 83 -8.96 -16.98 6.33
C GLU A 83 -9.55 -16.83 4.93
N ARG A 84 -9.30 -15.69 4.27
CA ARG A 84 -9.73 -15.47 2.89
C ARG A 84 -9.09 -16.46 1.93
N ALA A 85 -7.79 -16.75 2.10
CA ALA A 85 -7.09 -17.74 1.30
C ALA A 85 -7.64 -19.17 1.50
N LYS A 86 -7.97 -19.56 2.73
CA LYS A 86 -8.61 -20.86 3.05
C LYS A 86 -9.98 -21.02 2.39
N GLN A 87 -10.74 -19.93 2.30
CA GLN A 87 -12.03 -19.88 1.61
C GLN A 87 -11.91 -19.85 0.08
N GLY A 88 -10.70 -19.92 -0.48
CA GLY A 88 -10.48 -19.80 -1.92
C GLY A 88 -10.63 -18.38 -2.47
N GLY A 89 -10.72 -17.37 -1.60
CA GLY A 89 -10.85 -15.97 -1.99
C GLY A 89 -9.59 -15.44 -2.69
N LEU A 90 -9.81 -14.52 -3.62
CA LEU A 90 -8.76 -13.86 -4.39
C LEU A 90 -8.40 -12.51 -3.75
N VAL A 91 -7.17 -12.40 -3.24
CA VAL A 91 -6.62 -11.13 -2.77
C VAL A 91 -5.66 -10.58 -3.82
N ARG A 92 -5.86 -9.32 -4.20
CA ARG A 92 -5.00 -8.55 -5.10
C ARG A 92 -4.12 -7.59 -4.32
N ILE A 93 -2.91 -7.38 -4.81
CA ILE A 93 -1.93 -6.42 -4.30
C ILE A 93 -1.61 -5.47 -5.44
N GLU A 94 -2.05 -4.22 -5.32
CA GLU A 94 -1.71 -3.12 -6.22
C GLU A 94 -0.50 -2.38 -5.64
N ILE A 95 0.50 -2.11 -6.47
CA ILE A 95 1.76 -1.50 -6.08
C ILE A 95 1.96 -0.26 -6.95
N HIS A 96 2.16 0.88 -6.30
CA HIS A 96 2.58 2.13 -6.94
C HIS A 96 4.05 2.34 -6.59
N ALA A 97 4.94 1.97 -7.51
CA ALA A 97 6.37 2.19 -7.36
C ALA A 97 6.73 3.60 -7.83
N PHE A 98 7.52 4.30 -7.03
CA PHE A 98 8.07 5.60 -7.36
C PHE A 98 9.54 5.47 -7.74
N ASP A 99 9.95 6.22 -8.75
CA ASP A 99 11.36 6.29 -9.11
C ASP A 99 12.19 6.87 -7.97
N SER A 100 13.43 6.39 -7.88
CA SER A 100 14.38 6.78 -6.82
C SER A 100 14.71 8.26 -6.82
N ASP A 101 14.50 8.94 -7.95
CA ASP A 101 14.74 10.37 -8.15
C ASP A 101 13.45 11.20 -8.13
N SER A 102 12.29 10.54 -8.02
CA SER A 102 10.99 11.20 -7.93
C SER A 102 10.83 11.91 -6.58
N PRO A 103 10.20 13.11 -6.54
CA PRO A 103 9.79 13.75 -5.29
C PRO A 103 8.92 12.83 -4.42
N ALA A 104 8.18 11.90 -5.04
CA ALA A 104 7.36 10.93 -4.35
C ALA A 104 8.17 9.93 -3.48
N LYS A 105 9.50 9.87 -3.59
CA LYS A 105 10.34 9.12 -2.64
C LYS A 105 10.33 9.70 -1.23
N GLN A 106 10.11 11.02 -1.09
CA GLN A 106 10.12 11.68 0.22
C GLN A 106 8.97 11.16 1.10
N VAL A 107 9.28 10.87 2.37
CA VAL A 107 8.31 10.27 3.31
C VAL A 107 7.06 11.15 3.47
N SER A 108 7.22 12.47 3.52
CA SER A 108 6.10 13.41 3.58
C SER A 108 5.17 13.30 2.37
N MET A 109 5.74 13.17 1.17
CA MET A 109 5.00 13.01 -0.09
C MET A 109 4.27 11.67 -0.13
N ARG A 110 4.96 10.56 0.21
CA ARG A 110 4.32 9.24 0.27
C ARG A 110 3.17 9.20 1.26
N ARG A 111 3.36 9.76 2.46
CA ARG A 111 2.31 9.80 3.50
C ARG A 111 1.13 10.67 3.09
N ALA A 112 1.38 11.75 2.35
CA ALA A 112 0.31 12.55 1.78
C ALA A 112 -0.53 11.72 0.81
N TYR A 113 0.13 11.01 -0.11
CA TYR A 113 -0.54 10.15 -1.07
C TYR A 113 -1.27 8.96 -0.44
N GLU A 114 -0.63 8.29 0.51
CA GLU A 114 -1.23 7.22 1.30
C GLU A 114 -2.51 7.71 1.97
N SER A 115 -2.47 8.88 2.61
CA SER A 115 -3.63 9.46 3.30
C SER A 115 -4.78 9.74 2.33
N GLU A 116 -4.48 10.23 1.13
CA GLU A 116 -5.47 10.47 0.08
C GLU A 116 -6.09 9.19 -0.48
N LEU A 117 -5.28 8.16 -0.67
CA LEU A 117 -5.75 6.83 -1.06
C LEU A 117 -6.62 6.21 0.04
N ILE A 118 -6.22 6.33 1.32
CA ILE A 118 -7.04 5.88 2.46
C ILE A 118 -8.37 6.65 2.50
N ARG A 119 -8.34 7.97 2.30
CA ARG A 119 -9.55 8.82 2.30
C ARG A 119 -10.52 8.44 1.19
N SER A 120 -10.01 8.26 -0.03
CA SER A 120 -10.81 7.97 -1.22
C SER A 120 -11.30 6.51 -1.27
N ARG A 121 -10.43 5.55 -0.94
CA ARG A 121 -10.68 4.11 -1.07
C ARG A 121 -11.24 3.46 0.20
N LYS A 122 -11.22 4.17 1.34
CA LYS A 122 -11.79 3.77 2.64
C LYS A 122 -11.44 2.32 3.04
N PRO A 123 -10.15 1.93 3.06
CA PRO A 123 -9.75 0.56 3.34
C PRO A 123 -10.20 0.09 4.73
N ARG A 124 -10.57 -1.20 4.83
CA ARG A 124 -11.17 -1.81 6.01
C ARG A 124 -10.27 -1.83 7.25
N PHE A 125 -8.98 -2.05 7.07
CA PHE A 125 -8.03 -2.32 8.16
C PHE A 125 -7.05 -1.17 8.43
N ASN A 126 -7.13 -0.05 7.71
CA ASN A 126 -6.39 1.14 8.11
C ASN A 126 -7.07 1.79 9.32
N ILE A 127 -6.33 1.93 10.41
CA ILE A 127 -6.76 2.75 11.53
C ILE A 127 -6.78 4.19 11.05
N ARG A 128 -7.98 4.78 10.96
CA ARG A 128 -8.14 6.20 10.68
C ARG A 128 -7.71 6.95 11.96
N PRO A 129 -6.70 7.85 11.90
CA PRO A 129 -6.35 8.68 13.04
C PRO A 129 -7.47 9.66 13.41
#